data_AF-A0A4T0DBA5-F1
#
_entry.id   AF-A0A4T0DBA5-F1
#
_cell.length_a   1.000
_cell.length_b   1.000
_cell.length_c   1.000
_cell.angle_alpha   90.00
_cell.angle_beta   90.00
_cell.angle_gamma   90.00
#
_symmetry.space_group_name_H-M   'P 1'
#
loop_
_entity.id
_entity.type
_entity.pdbx_description
1 polymer ?
#
loop_
_entity_poly.entity_id
_entity_poly.type
_entity_poly.pdbx_seq_one_letter_code
_entity_poly.pdbx_strand_id
1 'polypeptide(L)'
;MFHLIIPSFFVLYYAISSIVPSALHRLRSVKKPVTIPTEPRKAPSSDRESNEVIDDELNLYKSLFHQLHNLELHARALPQARDVLVSFLSDAVDSADQITKSNILDISTFDAEALASFIRARDDAIGHRWEEYVQRRHSGAQRELFTDREAAIEWLRQRAPVKYVDGAWLGHIHKISTPFHLRSITKNAWQILSEELGDGDLEKNHAHVYRQLINDISANLPDADSIEFVNKDLGLKNEPIWKAALAQVIISLFPNEFLPEILGFNLHFELLTWDTMRAIKELRELGLNDYYFRLHISIDNADSGHTAMALKIVLDYMHTIEETEGEEKAAEAWRRIQAGFLMSEMFDRPEAKKSTSYRSTGSQLTPIESEVIRIFKSKAAVSQRLHCASRVKMLGKSLADWLDPASFTEDGQIAFVDALSRATPWIQAGDSKSSRFIQQISWKGQMFGAFTHVEVEEITRYPAFL
;
A
#
# COMPACT_ATOMS: atom_id res chain seq x y z
N MET A 1 -10.51 19.14 -59.65
CA MET A 1 -11.02 17.86 -60.20
C MET A 1 -11.82 17.23 -59.07
N PHE A 2 -13.16 17.40 -59.14
CA PHE A 2 -14.25 16.91 -58.24
C PHE A 2 -14.06 17.14 -56.71
N HIS A 3 -14.63 18.14 -56.01
CA HIS A 3 -16.03 18.63 -55.88
C HIS A 3 -17.02 17.47 -55.58
N LEU A 4 -17.97 17.47 -54.63
CA LEU A 4 -18.71 18.46 -53.82
C LEU A 4 -19.62 17.58 -52.87
N ILE A 5 -19.99 17.88 -51.62
CA ILE A 5 -21.26 18.53 -51.18
C ILE A 5 -21.60 18.07 -49.75
N ILE A 6 -21.84 19.05 -48.86
CA ILE A 6 -22.69 18.97 -47.66
C ILE A 6 -24.14 19.25 -48.10
N PRO A 7 -25.17 18.66 -47.48
CA PRO A 7 -26.14 19.54 -46.80
C PRO A 7 -26.71 18.97 -45.49
N SER A 8 -26.62 19.79 -44.44
CA SER A 8 -27.59 19.87 -43.34
C SER A 8 -28.98 20.22 -43.88
N PHE A 9 -30.09 19.73 -43.31
CA PHE A 9 -31.37 20.48 -43.23
C PHE A 9 -32.42 19.77 -42.31
N PHE A 10 -32.80 20.46 -41.23
CA PHE A 10 -34.16 20.69 -40.62
C PHE A 10 -34.99 19.49 -40.09
N VAL A 11 -35.43 19.42 -38.81
CA VAL A 11 -36.30 20.31 -37.96
C VAL A 11 -37.81 20.00 -38.07
N LEU A 12 -38.36 19.55 -36.91
CA LEU A 12 -39.70 19.77 -36.30
C LEU A 12 -40.96 18.92 -36.65
N TYR A 13 -41.72 18.72 -35.55
CA TYR A 13 -43.20 18.58 -35.40
C TYR A 13 -43.83 17.19 -35.61
N TYR A 14 -44.73 16.63 -34.77
CA TYR A 14 -45.76 17.07 -33.77
C TYR A 14 -45.85 15.96 -32.68
N ALA A 15 -46.00 16.17 -31.36
CA ALA A 15 -46.91 16.97 -30.52
C ALA A 15 -48.40 16.53 -30.53
N ILE A 16 -49.04 16.65 -29.34
CA ILE A 16 -50.47 16.52 -28.94
C ILE A 16 -50.66 15.35 -27.97
N SER A 17 -51.13 15.50 -26.72
CA SER A 17 -51.79 16.60 -25.99
C SER A 17 -51.82 16.26 -24.49
N SER A 18 -51.43 17.17 -23.59
CA SER A 18 -52.32 18.11 -22.83
C SER A 18 -53.24 17.37 -21.82
N ILE A 19 -53.31 17.70 -20.53
CA ILE A 19 -53.93 18.91 -19.96
C ILE A 19 -53.57 19.01 -18.45
N VAL A 20 -53.18 20.20 -17.99
CA VAL A 20 -53.28 20.71 -16.60
C VAL A 20 -54.42 21.74 -16.61
N PRO A 21 -55.33 21.81 -15.62
CA PRO A 21 -55.22 22.85 -14.60
C PRO A 21 -55.76 22.55 -13.18
N SER A 22 -54.97 22.96 -12.20
CA SER A 22 -55.29 23.91 -11.12
C SER A 22 -56.59 23.76 -10.29
N ALA A 23 -56.37 23.56 -8.98
CA ALA A 23 -56.82 24.41 -7.86
C ALA A 23 -58.31 24.49 -7.43
N LEU A 24 -58.45 24.51 -6.09
CA LEU A 24 -59.44 25.20 -5.25
C LEU A 24 -60.80 24.52 -4.93
N HIS A 25 -60.82 23.99 -3.69
CA HIS A 25 -61.69 24.41 -2.58
C HIS A 25 -63.14 23.86 -2.44
N ARG A 26 -63.41 23.39 -1.21
CA ARG A 26 -64.67 23.36 -0.39
C ARG A 26 -65.28 21.97 -0.20
N LEU A 27 -65.86 21.59 0.94
CA LEU A 27 -65.97 22.13 2.31
C LEU A 27 -66.66 21.02 3.14
N ARG A 28 -66.31 20.88 4.43
CA ARG A 28 -67.19 20.82 5.63
C ARG A 28 -66.52 20.00 6.75
N SER A 29 -66.02 20.67 7.80
CA SER A 29 -66.72 21.06 9.06
C SER A 29 -66.50 19.96 10.11
N VAL A 30 -66.10 20.13 11.38
CA VAL A 30 -66.23 21.17 12.43
C VAL A 30 -65.27 20.70 13.55
N LYS A 31 -64.40 21.49 14.20
CA LYS A 31 -64.65 22.40 15.35
C LYS A 31 -63.26 22.96 15.78
N LYS A 32 -63.12 24.27 15.99
CA LYS A 32 -61.96 24.89 16.70
C LYS A 32 -62.13 24.72 18.22
N PRO A 33 -61.04 24.76 19.01
CA PRO A 33 -60.62 26.02 19.61
C PRO A 33 -59.15 26.35 19.36
N VAL A 34 -58.86 27.65 19.41
CA VAL A 34 -57.57 28.27 19.15
C VAL A 34 -56.64 28.10 20.35
N THR A 35 -55.42 27.64 20.11
CA THR A 35 -54.23 27.91 20.95
C THR A 35 -53.03 28.09 20.02
N ILE A 36 -52.19 29.04 20.39
CA ILE A 36 -51.12 29.67 19.60
C ILE A 36 -50.04 28.64 19.19
N PRO A 37 -49.64 28.50 17.91
CA PRO A 37 -48.49 27.69 17.56
C PRO A 37 -47.22 28.54 17.63
N THR A 38 -46.36 28.22 18.60
CA THR A 38 -44.92 28.37 18.45
C THR A 38 -44.49 27.55 17.23
N GLU A 39 -43.91 28.19 16.22
CA GLU A 39 -43.23 27.46 15.14
C GLU A 39 -42.08 26.64 15.74
N PRO A 40 -42.05 25.31 15.59
CA PRO A 40 -40.80 24.59 15.71
C PRO A 40 -40.00 24.92 14.45
N ARG A 41 -38.93 25.71 14.64
CA ARG A 41 -37.86 25.89 13.66
C ARG A 41 -37.46 24.48 13.20
N LYS A 42 -37.69 24.15 11.92
CA LYS A 42 -37.21 22.90 11.34
C LYS A 42 -35.70 22.82 11.64
N ALA A 43 -35.31 21.86 12.46
CA ALA A 43 -33.90 21.50 12.56
C ALA A 43 -33.43 21.11 11.14
N PRO A 44 -32.28 21.62 10.68
CA PRO A 44 -31.68 21.13 9.45
C PRO A 44 -31.55 19.60 9.54
N SER A 45 -31.83 18.91 8.44
CA SER A 45 -31.68 17.47 8.36
C SER A 45 -30.21 17.11 8.59
N SER A 46 -29.92 16.27 9.59
CA SER A 46 -28.57 15.80 9.92
C SER A 46 -27.79 15.28 8.71
N ASP A 47 -28.50 14.70 7.75
CA ASP A 47 -27.93 14.14 6.51
C ASP A 47 -27.49 15.21 5.51
N ARG A 48 -27.99 16.45 5.60
CA ARG A 48 -27.50 17.55 4.76
C ARG A 48 -26.27 18.20 5.38
N GLU A 49 -26.26 18.41 6.69
CA GLU A 49 -25.10 18.94 7.41
C GLU A 49 -23.91 17.97 7.34
N SER A 50 -24.13 16.66 7.48
CA SER A 50 -23.05 15.66 7.36
C SER A 50 -22.48 15.58 5.94
N ASN A 51 -23.33 15.65 4.91
CA ASN A 51 -22.89 15.64 3.52
C ASN A 51 -22.19 16.95 3.11
N GLU A 52 -22.58 18.10 3.68
CA GLU A 52 -21.89 19.38 3.49
C GLU A 52 -20.50 19.37 4.14
N VAL A 53 -20.38 18.85 5.38
CA VAL A 53 -19.08 18.73 6.07
C VAL A 53 -18.11 17.80 5.32
N ILE A 54 -18.58 16.64 4.84
CA ILE A 54 -17.76 15.70 4.05
C ILE A 54 -17.31 16.33 2.72
N ASP A 55 -18.17 17.08 2.03
CA ASP A 55 -17.78 17.76 0.78
C ASP A 55 -16.73 18.85 1.07
N ASP A 56 -16.84 19.57 2.19
CA ASP A 56 -15.89 20.61 2.60
C ASP A 56 -14.51 20.02 2.95
N GLU A 57 -14.44 18.92 3.70
CA GLU A 57 -13.17 18.25 4.03
C GLU A 57 -12.50 17.64 2.79
N LEU A 58 -13.27 16.97 1.94
CA LEU A 58 -12.75 16.44 0.67
C LEU A 58 -12.19 17.56 -0.23
N ASN A 59 -12.87 18.70 -0.29
CA ASN A 59 -12.40 19.85 -1.07
C ASN A 59 -11.13 20.45 -0.48
N LEU A 60 -11.02 20.52 0.84
CA LEU A 60 -9.81 20.92 1.54
C LEU A 60 -8.64 19.99 1.17
N TYR A 61 -8.81 18.68 1.29
CA TYR A 61 -7.74 17.72 1.01
C TYR A 61 -7.27 17.78 -0.43
N LYS A 62 -8.22 17.86 -1.39
CA LYS A 62 -7.93 18.04 -2.81
C LYS A 62 -7.17 19.32 -3.11
N SER A 63 -7.65 20.45 -2.57
CA SER A 63 -7.01 21.75 -2.76
C SER A 63 -5.57 21.73 -2.23
N LEU A 64 -5.38 21.22 -1.02
CA LEU A 64 -4.06 21.13 -0.40
C LEU A 64 -3.15 20.15 -1.16
N PHE A 65 -3.67 19.02 -1.63
CA PHE A 65 -2.92 18.07 -2.46
C PHE A 65 -2.34 18.74 -3.71
N HIS A 66 -3.15 19.51 -4.46
CA HIS A 66 -2.67 20.25 -5.63
C HIS A 66 -1.64 21.32 -5.25
N GLN A 67 -1.90 22.09 -4.19
CA GLN A 67 -0.97 23.13 -3.72
C GLN A 67 0.39 22.54 -3.32
N LEU A 68 0.39 21.37 -2.69
CA LEU A 68 1.61 20.69 -2.25
C LEU A 68 2.39 20.04 -3.40
N HIS A 69 1.74 19.69 -4.52
CA HIS A 69 2.45 19.32 -5.74
C HIS A 69 3.11 20.53 -6.43
N ASN A 70 2.62 21.74 -6.15
CA ASN A 70 3.06 23.00 -6.78
C ASN A 70 3.58 23.99 -5.72
N LEU A 71 4.41 23.50 -4.78
CA LEU A 71 4.84 24.26 -3.60
C LEU A 71 5.58 25.56 -3.93
N GLU A 72 6.28 25.61 -5.06
CA GLU A 72 6.96 26.79 -5.57
C GLU A 72 5.98 27.94 -5.89
N LEU A 73 4.74 27.62 -6.24
CA LEU A 73 3.66 28.59 -6.46
C LEU A 73 2.81 28.83 -5.21
N HIS A 74 2.79 27.85 -4.29
CA HIS A 74 1.89 27.81 -3.15
C HIS A 74 2.60 27.69 -1.79
N ALA A 75 3.76 28.34 -1.61
CA ALA A 75 4.53 28.26 -0.36
C ALA A 75 3.73 28.62 0.93
N ARG A 76 2.64 29.39 0.80
CA ARG A 76 1.73 29.73 1.91
C ARG A 76 0.88 28.54 2.40
N ALA A 77 0.88 27.42 1.69
CA ALA A 77 0.20 26.19 2.10
C ALA A 77 0.92 25.46 3.24
N LEU A 78 2.22 25.70 3.45
CA LEU A 78 3.03 24.97 4.42
C LEU A 78 2.51 25.04 5.88
N PRO A 79 2.12 26.21 6.42
CA PRO A 79 1.55 26.26 7.77
C PRO A 79 0.29 25.41 7.91
N GLN A 80 -0.62 25.49 6.93
CA GLN A 80 -1.84 24.68 6.92
C GLN A 80 -1.54 23.19 6.79
N ALA A 81 -0.57 22.82 5.96
CA ALA A 81 -0.13 21.43 5.84
C ALA A 81 0.45 20.89 7.15
N ARG A 82 1.21 21.71 7.88
CA ARG A 82 1.71 21.33 9.22
C ARG A 82 0.57 21.12 10.21
N ASP A 83 -0.43 22.00 10.22
CA ASP A 83 -1.58 21.85 11.12
C ASP A 83 -2.39 20.58 10.79
N VAL A 84 -2.58 20.28 9.50
CA VAL A 84 -3.22 19.04 9.04
C VAL A 84 -2.41 17.80 9.46
N LEU A 85 -1.07 17.84 9.34
CA LEU A 85 -0.20 16.74 9.80
C LEU A 85 -0.39 16.44 11.28
N VAL A 86 -0.35 17.50 12.11
CA VAL A 86 -0.52 17.38 13.56
C VAL A 86 -1.91 16.83 13.89
N SER A 87 -2.95 17.27 13.17
CA SER A 87 -4.29 16.71 13.31
C SER A 87 -4.33 15.22 12.97
N PHE A 88 -3.70 14.79 11.88
CA PHE A 88 -3.68 13.36 11.50
C PHE A 88 -2.94 12.49 12.51
N LEU A 89 -1.82 12.98 13.05
CA LEU A 89 -1.08 12.30 14.12
C LEU A 89 -1.90 12.21 15.41
N SER A 90 -2.61 13.28 15.79
CA SER A 90 -3.50 13.27 16.96
C SER A 90 -4.64 12.27 16.76
N ASP A 91 -5.34 12.36 15.62
CA ASP A 91 -6.45 11.45 15.27
C ASP A 91 -6.02 9.98 15.35
N ALA A 92 -4.82 9.67 14.85
CA ALA A 92 -4.28 8.32 14.82
C ALA A 92 -4.00 7.77 16.21
N VAL A 93 -3.42 8.59 17.10
CA VAL A 93 -3.18 8.21 18.50
C VAL A 93 -4.50 8.08 19.27
N ASP A 94 -5.41 9.04 19.13
CA ASP A 94 -6.71 9.04 19.82
C ASP A 94 -7.60 7.88 19.38
N SER A 95 -7.43 7.42 18.13
CA SER A 95 -8.20 6.33 17.55
C SER A 95 -7.49 4.98 17.59
N ALA A 96 -6.34 4.84 18.25
CA ALA A 96 -5.48 3.65 18.20
C ALA A 96 -6.24 2.34 18.52
N ASP A 97 -7.08 2.35 19.56
CA ASP A 97 -7.92 1.20 19.96
C ASP A 97 -8.97 0.81 18.89
N GLN A 98 -9.35 1.76 18.04
CA GLN A 98 -10.30 1.55 16.94
C GLN A 98 -9.60 1.13 15.65
N ILE A 99 -8.29 1.39 15.52
CA ILE A 99 -7.49 1.00 14.36
C ILE A 99 -7.30 -0.51 14.38
N THR A 100 -6.66 -1.04 15.41
CA THR A 100 -6.50 -2.48 15.64
C THR A 100 -6.47 -2.80 17.14
N LYS A 101 -7.02 -3.97 17.51
CA LYS A 101 -7.07 -4.43 18.92
C LYS A 101 -5.69 -4.66 19.55
N SER A 102 -4.68 -4.88 18.72
CA SER A 102 -3.28 -5.00 19.11
C SER A 102 -2.48 -4.22 18.08
N ASN A 103 -1.79 -3.19 18.54
CA ASN A 103 -1.09 -2.23 17.72
C ASN A 103 0.28 -1.93 18.35
N ILE A 104 1.06 -1.04 17.72
CA ILE A 104 2.42 -0.75 18.15
C ILE A 104 2.51 -0.18 19.59
N LEU A 105 1.41 0.33 20.15
CA LEU A 105 1.35 0.82 21.54
C LEU A 105 1.47 -0.30 22.59
N ASP A 106 1.25 -1.57 22.20
CA ASP A 106 1.49 -2.72 23.08
C ASP A 106 2.97 -2.83 23.50
N ILE A 107 3.88 -2.21 22.75
CA ILE A 107 5.30 -2.05 23.08
C ILE A 107 5.47 -0.69 23.77
N SER A 108 5.12 -0.59 25.05
CA SER A 108 5.07 0.69 25.78
C SER A 108 6.44 1.36 25.98
N THR A 109 7.51 0.57 26.00
CA THR A 109 8.91 1.02 26.03
C THR A 109 9.64 0.35 24.88
N PHE A 110 10.56 1.08 24.24
CA PHE A 110 11.32 0.54 23.12
C PHE A 110 12.03 -0.74 23.53
N ASP A 111 11.79 -1.80 22.74
CA ASP A 111 12.49 -3.07 22.83
C ASP A 111 12.65 -3.60 21.39
N ALA A 112 13.90 -3.79 20.99
CA ALA A 112 14.26 -4.19 19.63
C ALA A 112 13.68 -5.57 19.25
N GLU A 113 13.68 -6.52 20.18
CA GLU A 113 13.19 -7.87 19.94
C GLU A 113 11.66 -7.91 19.91
N ALA A 114 11.00 -7.12 20.76
CA ALA A 114 9.55 -6.96 20.79
C ALA A 114 9.05 -6.34 19.49
N LEU A 115 9.70 -5.27 19.00
CA LEU A 115 9.35 -4.64 17.72
C LEU A 115 9.56 -5.61 16.55
N ALA A 116 10.71 -6.27 16.48
CA ALA A 116 10.97 -7.25 15.42
C ALA A 116 9.96 -8.42 15.46
N SER A 117 9.55 -8.86 16.66
CA SER A 117 8.55 -9.90 16.83
C SER A 117 7.14 -9.43 16.45
N PHE A 118 6.80 -8.18 16.75
CA PHE A 118 5.53 -7.57 16.38
C PHE A 118 5.38 -7.47 14.86
N ILE A 119 6.40 -7.01 14.15
CA ILE A 119 6.40 -6.92 12.68
C ILE A 119 6.26 -8.31 12.06
N ARG A 120 7.09 -9.29 12.49
CA ARG A 120 6.97 -10.68 12.02
C ARG A 120 5.57 -11.27 12.23
N ALA A 121 4.96 -10.98 13.38
CA ALA A 121 3.62 -11.48 13.70
C ALA A 121 2.55 -10.91 12.76
N ARG A 122 2.70 -9.67 12.27
CA ARG A 122 1.79 -9.08 11.28
C ARG A 122 1.91 -9.74 9.91
N ASP A 123 3.14 -9.92 9.42
CA ASP A 123 3.39 -10.62 8.15
C ASP A 123 2.86 -12.06 8.21
N ASP A 124 3.12 -12.75 9.32
CA ASP A 124 2.60 -14.09 9.56
C ASP A 124 1.07 -14.12 9.50
N ALA A 125 0.39 -13.17 10.15
CA ALA A 125 -1.07 -13.10 10.16
C ALA A 125 -1.65 -12.91 8.74
N ILE A 126 -1.01 -12.09 7.91
CA ILE A 126 -1.41 -11.88 6.52
C ILE A 126 -1.18 -13.14 5.70
N GLY A 127 -0.03 -13.80 5.88
CA GLY A 127 0.26 -15.08 5.24
C GLY A 127 -0.81 -16.14 5.56
N HIS A 128 -1.22 -16.27 6.83
CA HIS A 128 -2.29 -17.21 7.21
C HIS A 128 -3.63 -16.84 6.55
N ARG A 129 -4.00 -15.57 6.59
CA ARG A 129 -5.25 -15.08 5.98
C ARG A 129 -5.27 -15.35 4.48
N TRP A 130 -4.13 -15.22 3.83
CA TRP A 130 -3.93 -15.55 2.42
C TRP A 130 -4.12 -17.03 2.13
N GLU A 131 -3.51 -17.93 2.90
CA GLU A 131 -3.71 -19.38 2.74
C GLU A 131 -5.18 -19.78 2.88
N GLU A 132 -5.86 -19.28 3.92
CA GLU A 132 -7.28 -19.55 4.13
C GLU A 132 -8.13 -19.04 2.95
N TYR A 133 -7.83 -17.83 2.45
CA TYR A 133 -8.50 -17.27 1.29
C TYR A 133 -8.27 -18.13 0.05
N VAL A 134 -7.03 -18.52 -0.24
CA VAL A 134 -6.70 -19.38 -1.38
C VAL A 134 -7.44 -20.73 -1.29
N GLN A 135 -7.50 -21.34 -0.11
CA GLN A 135 -8.27 -22.57 0.12
C GLN A 135 -9.77 -22.38 -0.12
N ARG A 136 -10.37 -21.29 0.37
CA ARG A 136 -11.78 -20.95 0.09
C ARG A 136 -12.01 -20.78 -1.41
N ARG A 137 -11.12 -20.05 -2.10
CA ARG A 137 -11.20 -19.83 -3.57
C ARG A 137 -11.06 -21.13 -4.35
N HIS A 138 -10.18 -22.04 -3.94
CA HIS A 138 -10.06 -23.39 -4.53
C HIS A 138 -11.32 -24.23 -4.33
N SER A 139 -12.05 -24.00 -3.24
CA SER A 139 -13.31 -24.69 -2.91
C SER A 139 -14.54 -24.05 -3.56
N GLY A 140 -14.35 -23.08 -4.45
CA GLY A 140 -15.44 -22.43 -5.20
C GLY A 140 -16.10 -21.24 -4.52
N ALA A 141 -15.53 -20.69 -3.43
CA ALA A 141 -15.97 -19.40 -2.88
C ALA A 141 -15.86 -18.30 -3.94
N GLN A 142 -16.57 -17.17 -3.78
CA GLN A 142 -16.50 -16.00 -4.68
C GLN A 142 -15.33 -15.07 -4.33
N ARG A 143 -15.07 -14.09 -5.20
CA ARG A 143 -14.08 -13.03 -4.95
C ARG A 143 -14.51 -12.23 -3.72
N GLU A 144 -13.55 -11.74 -2.95
CA GLU A 144 -13.77 -11.00 -1.71
C GLU A 144 -13.46 -9.50 -1.85
N LEU A 145 -12.67 -9.07 -2.85
CA LEU A 145 -12.34 -7.67 -3.08
C LEU A 145 -13.16 -7.06 -4.22
N PHE A 146 -13.36 -7.78 -5.33
CA PHE A 146 -14.06 -7.28 -6.51
C PHE A 146 -15.25 -8.17 -6.90
N THR A 147 -16.42 -7.55 -7.03
CA THR A 147 -17.61 -8.22 -7.59
C THR A 147 -17.39 -8.55 -9.07
N ASP A 148 -16.94 -7.56 -9.85
CA ASP A 148 -16.77 -7.62 -11.30
C ASP A 148 -15.63 -6.70 -11.76
N ARG A 149 -15.45 -6.62 -13.09
CA ARG A 149 -14.35 -5.87 -13.72
C ARG A 149 -14.54 -4.36 -13.57
N GLU A 150 -15.78 -3.89 -13.66
CA GLU A 150 -16.15 -2.48 -13.53
C GLU A 150 -15.86 -1.98 -12.10
N ALA A 151 -16.22 -2.76 -11.07
CA ALA A 151 -15.90 -2.47 -9.68
C ALA A 151 -14.38 -2.42 -9.43
N ALA A 152 -13.61 -3.32 -10.05
CA ALA A 152 -12.16 -3.30 -9.97
C ALA A 152 -11.55 -2.07 -10.65
N ILE A 153 -12.06 -1.67 -11.82
CA ILE A 153 -11.62 -0.45 -12.51
C ILE A 153 -11.91 0.79 -11.68
N GLU A 154 -13.10 0.90 -11.09
CA GLU A 154 -13.45 2.03 -10.25
C GLU A 154 -12.62 2.05 -8.96
N TRP A 155 -12.32 0.89 -8.37
CA TRP A 155 -11.43 0.79 -7.21
C TRP A 155 -10.00 1.27 -7.53
N LEU A 156 -9.45 0.86 -8.69
CA LEU A 156 -8.15 1.35 -9.17
C LEU A 156 -8.19 2.87 -9.41
N ARG A 157 -9.24 3.36 -10.06
CA ARG A 157 -9.41 4.78 -10.37
C ARG A 157 -9.48 5.64 -9.11
N GLN A 158 -10.29 5.24 -8.12
CA GLN A 158 -10.40 5.95 -6.84
C GLN A 158 -9.08 5.96 -6.05
N ARG A 159 -8.20 4.98 -6.25
CA ARG A 159 -6.88 4.88 -5.61
C ARG A 159 -5.77 5.67 -6.29
N ALA A 160 -6.00 6.25 -7.47
CA ALA A 160 -4.99 7.04 -8.16
C ALA A 160 -4.32 8.13 -7.31
N PRO A 161 -5.03 8.92 -6.47
CA PRO A 161 -4.39 9.95 -5.66
C PRO A 161 -3.30 9.40 -4.74
N VAL A 162 -3.55 8.28 -4.08
CA VAL A 162 -2.59 7.66 -3.15
C VAL A 162 -1.49 6.90 -3.87
N LYS A 163 -1.76 6.37 -5.07
CA LYS A 163 -0.77 5.61 -5.86
C LYS A 163 0.12 6.47 -6.75
N TYR A 164 -0.28 7.69 -7.06
CA TYR A 164 0.55 8.65 -7.78
C TYR A 164 1.61 9.33 -6.91
N VAL A 165 1.50 9.20 -5.58
CA VAL A 165 2.45 9.79 -4.61
C VAL A 165 3.28 8.72 -3.91
N ASP A 166 3.44 7.56 -4.53
CA ASP A 166 4.27 6.48 -3.98
C ASP A 166 5.72 6.95 -3.76
N GLY A 167 6.26 6.62 -2.59
CA GLY A 167 7.53 7.14 -2.07
C GLY A 167 7.49 8.55 -1.47
N ALA A 168 6.41 9.34 -1.63
CA ALA A 168 6.42 10.76 -1.22
C ALA A 168 6.60 10.99 0.28
N TRP A 169 6.26 10.00 1.13
CA TRP A 169 6.47 10.06 2.58
C TRP A 169 7.95 10.10 3.00
N LEU A 170 8.85 9.80 2.07
CA LEU A 170 10.29 9.97 2.23
C LEU A 170 10.86 11.09 1.35
N GLY A 171 10.06 11.76 0.52
CA GLY A 171 10.56 12.66 -0.54
C GLY A 171 11.46 13.82 -0.08
N HIS A 172 11.44 14.13 1.22
CA HIS A 172 12.24 15.19 1.84
C HIS A 172 13.28 14.66 2.85
N ILE A 173 13.54 13.36 2.89
CA ILE A 173 14.52 12.72 3.76
C ILE A 173 15.97 12.99 3.28
N HIS A 174 16.94 12.85 4.19
CA HIS A 174 18.37 12.91 3.90
C HIS A 174 18.84 14.19 3.16
N LYS A 175 18.33 15.35 3.59
CA LYS A 175 18.76 16.66 3.05
C LYS A 175 20.05 17.16 3.67
N ILE A 176 20.61 18.23 3.10
CA ILE A 176 21.79 18.90 3.64
C ILE A 176 21.60 19.34 5.11
N SER A 177 20.37 19.67 5.51
CA SER A 177 20.00 20.04 6.88
C SER A 177 19.99 18.88 7.87
N THR A 178 20.05 17.63 7.41
CA THR A 178 20.02 16.46 8.29
C THR A 178 21.25 16.45 9.20
N PRO A 179 21.06 16.36 10.54
CA PRO A 179 22.15 16.28 11.50
C PRO A 179 23.13 15.16 11.15
N PHE A 180 24.43 15.43 11.29
CA PHE A 180 25.47 14.53 10.80
C PHE A 180 25.38 13.12 11.40
N HIS A 181 25.10 13.00 12.70
CA HIS A 181 24.97 11.70 13.38
C HIS A 181 23.76 10.88 12.91
N LEU A 182 22.76 11.50 12.26
CA LEU A 182 21.58 10.83 11.69
C LEU A 182 21.72 10.48 10.21
N ARG A 183 22.84 10.85 9.57
CA ARG A 183 23.00 10.68 8.12
C ARG A 183 23.09 9.22 7.70
N SER A 184 23.71 8.34 8.49
CA SER A 184 23.74 6.90 8.21
C SER A 184 22.34 6.29 8.18
N ILE A 185 21.48 6.68 9.14
CA ILE A 185 20.10 6.23 9.27
C ILE A 185 19.24 6.77 8.12
N THR A 186 19.25 8.08 7.91
CA THR A 186 18.44 8.73 6.88
C THR A 186 18.88 8.37 5.46
N LYS A 187 20.15 7.99 5.25
CA LYS A 187 20.62 7.44 3.97
C LYS A 187 19.89 6.12 3.65
N ASN A 188 19.67 5.25 4.63
CA ASN A 188 18.95 4.00 4.41
C ASN A 188 17.47 4.26 4.10
N ALA A 189 16.86 5.24 4.75
CA ALA A 189 15.52 5.69 4.37
C ALA A 189 15.48 6.30 2.96
N TRP A 190 16.51 7.05 2.56
CA TRP A 190 16.66 7.54 1.19
C TRP A 190 16.84 6.40 0.17
N GLN A 191 17.44 5.28 0.55
CA GLN A 191 17.54 4.11 -0.33
C GLN A 191 16.15 3.55 -0.68
N ILE A 192 15.24 3.44 0.30
CA ILE A 192 13.84 3.06 0.06
C ILE A 192 13.20 4.05 -0.92
N LEU A 193 13.31 5.35 -0.67
CA LEU A 193 12.81 6.39 -1.60
C LEU A 193 13.37 6.21 -3.03
N SER A 194 14.67 5.94 -3.16
CA SER A 194 15.29 5.74 -4.47
C SER A 194 14.66 4.56 -5.21
N GLU A 195 14.43 3.44 -4.52
CA GLU A 195 13.81 2.23 -5.07
C GLU A 195 12.35 2.48 -5.47
N GLU A 196 11.57 3.18 -4.66
CA GLU A 196 10.19 3.63 -4.97
C GLU A 196 10.15 4.49 -6.25
N LEU A 197 11.15 5.36 -6.41
CA LEU A 197 11.31 6.21 -7.58
C LEU A 197 11.91 5.48 -8.79
N GLY A 198 12.25 4.19 -8.65
CA GLY A 198 12.76 3.33 -9.72
C GLY A 198 14.27 3.38 -9.92
N ASP A 199 15.05 3.90 -8.97
CA ASP A 199 16.52 4.05 -9.05
C ASP A 199 17.00 4.77 -10.32
N GLY A 200 16.22 5.74 -10.81
CA GLY A 200 16.51 6.48 -12.04
C GLY A 200 16.07 5.78 -13.33
N ASP A 201 15.42 4.61 -13.24
CA ASP A 201 14.75 3.93 -14.35
C ASP A 201 13.23 4.19 -14.30
N LEU A 202 12.72 4.92 -15.29
CA LEU A 202 11.30 5.27 -15.36
C LEU A 202 10.38 4.04 -15.46
N GLU A 203 10.82 2.93 -16.07
CA GLU A 203 10.01 1.72 -16.13
C GLU A 203 9.80 1.11 -14.73
N LYS A 204 10.70 1.40 -13.78
CA LYS A 204 10.65 0.90 -12.40
C LYS A 204 9.98 1.85 -11.43
N ASN A 205 9.78 3.11 -11.80
CA ASN A 205 9.12 4.09 -10.94
C ASN A 205 7.68 3.66 -10.61
N HIS A 206 7.34 3.50 -9.32
CA HIS A 206 6.08 2.90 -8.89
C HIS A 206 4.86 3.72 -9.34
N ALA A 207 4.91 5.05 -9.19
CA ALA A 207 3.86 5.95 -9.68
C ALA A 207 3.68 5.87 -11.21
N HIS A 208 4.78 5.74 -11.97
CA HIS A 208 4.73 5.54 -13.42
C HIS A 208 4.09 4.19 -13.78
N VAL A 209 4.45 3.09 -13.10
CA VAL A 209 3.86 1.77 -13.30
C VAL A 209 2.34 1.82 -13.02
N TYR A 210 1.91 2.52 -11.96
CA TYR A 210 0.48 2.70 -11.69
C TYR A 210 -0.22 3.52 -12.78
N ARG A 211 0.41 4.60 -13.28
CA ARG A 211 -0.13 5.39 -14.39
C ARG A 211 -0.30 4.57 -15.66
N GLN A 212 0.62 3.65 -15.96
CA GLN A 212 0.45 2.71 -17.07
C GLN A 212 -0.79 1.83 -16.87
N LEU A 213 -1.02 1.31 -15.66
CA LEU A 213 -2.23 0.56 -15.33
C LEU A 213 -3.52 1.39 -15.54
N ILE A 214 -3.53 2.67 -15.13
CA ILE A 214 -4.66 3.59 -15.34
C ILE A 214 -4.94 3.83 -16.83
N ASN A 215 -3.89 3.91 -17.65
CA ASN A 215 -4.02 4.02 -19.10
C ASN A 215 -4.56 2.72 -19.73
N ASP A 216 -4.06 1.55 -19.29
CA ASP A 216 -4.51 0.24 -19.78
C ASP A 216 -6.02 0.02 -19.57
N ILE A 217 -6.57 0.53 -18.46
CA ILE A 217 -8.01 0.45 -18.17
C ILE A 217 -8.82 1.60 -18.80
N SER A 218 -8.19 2.46 -19.61
CA SER A 218 -8.81 3.61 -20.29
C SER A 218 -9.52 4.59 -19.35
N ALA A 219 -9.02 4.73 -18.12
CA ALA A 219 -9.59 5.67 -17.14
C ALA A 219 -9.18 7.12 -17.39
N ASN A 220 -8.13 7.36 -18.19
CA ASN A 220 -7.68 8.68 -18.69
C ASN A 220 -7.67 9.78 -17.62
N LEU A 221 -7.04 9.50 -16.47
CA LEU A 221 -6.89 10.51 -15.42
C LEU A 221 -5.79 11.53 -15.79
N PRO A 222 -5.95 12.81 -15.44
CA PRO A 222 -4.89 13.81 -15.57
C PRO A 222 -3.64 13.46 -14.74
N ASP A 223 -2.55 14.18 -14.98
CA ASP A 223 -1.35 14.10 -14.15
C ASP A 223 -1.63 14.62 -12.73
N ALA A 224 -1.00 14.02 -11.71
CA ALA A 224 -1.32 14.25 -10.30
C ALA A 224 -1.10 15.70 -9.84
N ASP A 225 -0.13 16.38 -10.45
CA ASP A 225 0.26 17.77 -10.18
C ASP A 225 -0.66 18.79 -10.86
N SER A 226 -1.57 18.33 -11.73
CA SER A 226 -2.46 19.20 -12.51
C SER A 226 -3.69 19.63 -11.71
N ILE A 227 -4.20 20.84 -11.98
CA ILE A 227 -5.43 21.35 -11.35
C ILE A 227 -6.66 20.54 -11.79
N GLU A 228 -6.61 19.92 -12.97
CA GLU A 228 -7.67 19.06 -13.48
C GLU A 228 -7.82 17.79 -12.64
N PHE A 229 -6.74 17.26 -12.05
CA PHE A 229 -6.77 16.03 -11.25
C PHE A 229 -7.63 16.14 -9.98
N VAL A 230 -7.75 17.36 -9.44
CA VAL A 230 -8.57 17.64 -8.25
C VAL A 230 -9.99 18.07 -8.60
N ASN A 231 -10.36 18.12 -9.88
CA ASN A 231 -11.69 18.51 -10.33
C ASN A 231 -12.76 17.53 -9.81
N LYS A 232 -13.89 18.07 -9.32
CA LYS A 232 -15.05 17.30 -8.86
C LYS A 232 -15.66 16.41 -9.96
N ASP A 233 -15.59 16.85 -11.22
CA ASP A 233 -16.15 16.14 -12.37
C ASP A 233 -15.42 14.82 -12.68
N LEU A 234 -14.17 14.66 -12.21
CA LEU A 234 -13.46 13.39 -12.26
C LEU A 234 -14.04 12.34 -11.32
N GLY A 235 -14.96 12.66 -10.43
CA GLY A 235 -15.64 11.65 -9.61
C GLY A 235 -14.73 10.90 -8.61
N LEU A 236 -13.49 11.33 -8.39
CA LEU A 236 -12.60 10.83 -7.35
C LEU A 236 -13.09 11.33 -5.98
N LYS A 237 -14.04 10.62 -5.36
CA LYS A 237 -14.83 11.09 -4.21
C LYS A 237 -14.53 10.37 -2.90
N ASN A 238 -13.64 9.38 -2.92
CA ASN A 238 -13.29 8.63 -1.72
C ASN A 238 -12.39 9.48 -0.79
N GLU A 239 -13.00 10.16 0.17
CA GLU A 239 -12.32 11.04 1.13
C GLU A 239 -11.20 10.35 1.93
N PRO A 240 -11.39 9.13 2.50
CA PRO A 240 -10.29 8.38 3.13
C PRO A 240 -9.06 8.23 2.23
N ILE A 241 -9.23 8.07 0.92
CA ILE A 241 -8.11 7.95 -0.02
C ILE A 241 -7.43 9.28 -0.27
N TRP A 242 -8.17 10.38 -0.32
CA TRP A 242 -7.57 11.72 -0.37
C TRP A 242 -6.83 12.05 0.92
N LYS A 243 -7.37 11.67 2.09
CA LYS A 243 -6.70 11.81 3.39
C LYS A 243 -5.38 11.01 3.40
N ALA A 244 -5.40 9.76 2.93
CA ALA A 244 -4.21 8.91 2.82
C ALA A 244 -3.15 9.47 1.86
N ALA A 245 -3.56 9.91 0.67
CA ALA A 245 -2.68 10.52 -0.33
C ALA A 245 -2.02 11.79 0.21
N LEU A 246 -2.81 12.64 0.88
CA LEU A 246 -2.32 13.86 1.48
C LEU A 246 -1.36 13.58 2.65
N ALA A 247 -1.62 12.56 3.47
CA ALA A 247 -0.73 12.17 4.56
C ALA A 247 0.67 11.77 4.06
N GLN A 248 0.75 11.00 2.97
CA GLN A 248 2.03 10.63 2.35
C GLN A 248 2.81 11.85 1.84
N VAL A 249 2.15 12.82 1.23
CA VAL A 249 2.81 14.04 0.75
C VAL A 249 3.26 14.92 1.93
N ILE A 250 2.42 15.11 2.93
CA ILE A 250 2.65 16.08 4.00
C ILE A 250 3.73 15.62 4.99
N ILE A 251 3.76 14.33 5.35
CA ILE A 251 4.58 13.85 6.47
C ILE A 251 6.07 14.15 6.26
N SER A 252 6.55 14.11 5.02
CA SER A 252 7.96 14.32 4.70
C SER A 252 8.36 15.81 4.72
N LEU A 253 7.41 16.75 4.60
CA LEU A 253 7.70 18.17 4.39
C LEU A 253 8.53 18.83 5.51
N PHE A 254 8.47 18.27 6.72
CA PHE A 254 9.07 18.82 7.93
C PHE A 254 10.06 17.83 8.57
N PRO A 255 11.09 17.35 7.86
CA PRO A 255 11.87 16.18 8.27
C PRO A 255 12.77 16.44 9.48
N ASN A 256 13.15 17.69 9.74
CA ASN A 256 13.93 18.03 10.94
C ASN A 256 13.06 18.09 12.19
N GLU A 257 11.75 18.30 12.02
CA GLU A 257 10.81 18.34 13.13
C GLU A 257 10.22 16.94 13.36
N PHE A 258 9.74 16.25 12.32
CA PHE A 258 8.96 15.01 12.40
C PHE A 258 9.72 13.74 11.97
N LEU A 259 11.05 13.70 12.11
CA LEU A 259 11.82 12.51 11.74
C LEU A 259 11.31 11.21 12.38
N PRO A 260 11.04 11.13 13.70
CA PRO A 260 10.52 9.90 14.30
C PRO A 260 9.21 9.44 13.67
N GLU A 261 8.26 10.36 13.43
CA GLU A 261 6.97 10.07 12.82
C GLU A 261 7.16 9.57 11.38
N ILE A 262 8.07 10.18 10.61
CA ILE A 262 8.42 9.72 9.25
C ILE A 262 8.92 8.27 9.29
N LEU A 263 9.82 7.93 10.21
CA LEU A 263 10.37 6.58 10.34
C LEU A 263 9.29 5.56 10.75
N GLY A 264 8.39 5.94 11.67
CA GLY A 264 7.27 5.10 12.07
C GLY A 264 6.25 4.89 10.95
N PHE A 265 5.91 5.95 10.21
CA PHE A 265 5.02 5.87 9.06
C PHE A 265 5.60 4.96 7.99
N ASN A 266 6.90 5.14 7.68
CA ASN A 266 7.63 4.28 6.76
C ASN A 266 7.55 2.81 7.20
N LEU A 267 7.87 2.50 8.46
CA LEU A 267 7.82 1.13 8.97
C LEU A 267 6.47 0.44 8.76
N HIS A 268 5.36 1.16 8.99
CA HIS A 268 4.04 0.60 8.72
C HIS A 268 3.76 0.50 7.21
N PHE A 269 4.12 1.52 6.44
CA PHE A 269 3.78 1.60 5.02
C PHE A 269 4.38 0.47 4.21
N GLU A 270 5.61 0.06 4.55
CA GLU A 270 6.29 -1.07 3.90
C GLU A 270 5.69 -2.43 4.25
N LEU A 271 4.80 -2.52 5.25
CA LEU A 271 4.18 -3.81 5.58
C LEU A 271 3.28 -4.27 4.45
N LEU A 272 3.37 -5.56 4.15
CA LEU A 272 2.43 -6.20 3.26
C LEU A 272 1.00 -5.98 3.77
N THR A 273 0.05 -5.70 2.88
CA THR A 273 -1.35 -5.48 3.25
C THR A 273 -2.28 -6.56 2.68
N TRP A 274 -3.40 -6.79 3.38
CA TRP A 274 -4.40 -7.76 2.93
C TRP A 274 -5.05 -7.38 1.58
N ASP A 275 -5.23 -6.08 1.34
CA ASP A 275 -5.77 -5.56 0.09
C ASP A 275 -4.83 -5.84 -1.08
N THR A 276 -3.53 -5.62 -0.92
CA THR A 276 -2.50 -5.93 -1.94
C THR A 276 -2.54 -7.41 -2.32
N MET A 277 -2.60 -8.32 -1.34
CA MET A 277 -2.68 -9.76 -1.57
C MET A 277 -3.91 -10.18 -2.40
N ARG A 278 -5.10 -9.66 -2.04
CA ARG A 278 -6.33 -9.95 -2.79
C ARG A 278 -6.30 -9.33 -4.19
N ALA A 279 -5.86 -8.09 -4.31
CA ALA A 279 -5.83 -7.35 -5.57
C ALA A 279 -5.05 -8.12 -6.65
N ILE A 280 -3.89 -8.67 -6.31
CA ILE A 280 -3.05 -9.41 -7.27
C ILE A 280 -3.78 -10.59 -7.89
N LYS A 281 -4.48 -11.39 -7.07
CA LYS A 281 -5.20 -12.56 -7.56
C LYS A 281 -6.48 -12.19 -8.28
N GLU A 282 -7.27 -11.27 -7.73
CA GLU A 282 -8.59 -10.96 -8.28
C GLU A 282 -8.52 -10.08 -9.54
N LEU A 283 -7.56 -9.15 -9.65
CA LEU A 283 -7.33 -8.39 -10.89
C LEU A 283 -6.98 -9.32 -12.04
N ARG A 284 -6.09 -10.29 -11.80
CA ARG A 284 -5.69 -11.29 -12.80
C ARG A 284 -6.87 -12.14 -13.27
N GLU A 285 -7.76 -12.54 -12.34
CA GLU A 285 -8.99 -13.28 -12.66
C GLU A 285 -9.98 -12.44 -13.48
N LEU A 286 -9.93 -11.11 -13.36
CA LEU A 286 -10.73 -10.15 -14.12
C LEU A 286 -10.06 -9.69 -15.42
N GLY A 287 -8.90 -10.25 -15.76
CA GLY A 287 -8.13 -9.87 -16.94
C GLY A 287 -7.56 -8.43 -16.88
N LEU A 288 -7.31 -7.93 -15.67
CA LEU A 288 -6.67 -6.64 -15.41
C LEU A 288 -5.22 -6.85 -15.03
N ASN A 289 -4.38 -5.86 -15.36
CA ASN A 289 -2.95 -5.89 -15.04
C ASN A 289 -2.74 -5.72 -13.52
N ASP A 290 -2.02 -6.67 -12.93
CA ASP A 290 -1.75 -6.77 -11.49
C ASP A 290 -0.33 -6.32 -11.11
N TYR A 291 0.47 -5.85 -12.08
CA TYR A 291 1.91 -5.72 -11.91
C TYR A 291 2.33 -4.76 -10.80
N TYR A 292 1.69 -3.59 -10.71
CA TYR A 292 1.96 -2.61 -9.64
C TYR A 292 1.87 -3.25 -8.25
N PHE A 293 0.81 -4.00 -7.97
CA PHE A 293 0.61 -4.65 -6.66
C PHE A 293 1.59 -5.81 -6.46
N ARG A 294 1.89 -6.54 -7.53
CA ARG A 294 2.83 -7.68 -7.47
C ARG A 294 4.25 -7.25 -7.10
N LEU A 295 4.69 -6.07 -7.57
CA LEU A 295 6.01 -5.51 -7.22
C LEU A 295 6.18 -5.42 -5.70
N HIS A 296 5.20 -4.83 -5.01
CA HIS A 296 5.19 -4.60 -3.56
C HIS A 296 5.23 -5.90 -2.73
N ILE A 297 4.67 -7.02 -3.20
CA ILE A 297 4.86 -8.31 -2.49
C ILE A 297 6.33 -8.69 -2.39
N SER A 298 7.09 -8.44 -3.46
CA SER A 298 8.46 -8.92 -3.58
C SER A 298 9.44 -7.90 -3.02
N ILE A 299 9.29 -6.63 -3.35
CA ILE A 299 10.17 -5.53 -2.92
C ILE A 299 10.04 -5.31 -1.40
N ASP A 300 8.83 -5.39 -0.84
CA ASP A 300 8.58 -4.96 0.54
C ASP A 300 8.77 -6.09 1.56
N ASN A 301 9.42 -7.19 1.14
CA ASN A 301 9.54 -8.41 1.95
C ASN A 301 10.31 -8.18 3.27
N ALA A 302 9.92 -8.94 4.30
CA ALA A 302 10.47 -8.81 5.66
C ALA A 302 11.87 -9.41 5.87
N ASP A 303 12.48 -9.99 4.85
CA ASP A 303 13.81 -10.58 4.94
C ASP A 303 14.91 -9.59 4.50
N SER A 304 14.82 -9.11 3.27
CA SER A 304 15.79 -8.16 2.71
C SER A 304 15.14 -7.00 1.97
N GLY A 305 13.82 -6.94 1.98
CA GLY A 305 13.03 -5.90 1.32
C GLY A 305 12.84 -4.67 2.19
N HIS A 306 11.95 -3.79 1.75
CA HIS A 306 11.74 -2.51 2.42
C HIS A 306 11.26 -2.66 3.87
N THR A 307 10.44 -3.67 4.20
CA THR A 307 10.07 -3.95 5.60
C THR A 307 11.30 -4.21 6.49
N ALA A 308 12.26 -5.02 6.01
CA ALA A 308 13.49 -5.30 6.76
C ALA A 308 14.36 -4.05 6.92
N MET A 309 14.47 -3.25 5.85
CA MET A 309 15.20 -1.99 5.87
C MET A 309 14.55 -0.98 6.83
N ALA A 310 13.24 -0.82 6.78
CA ALA A 310 12.48 0.09 7.64
C ALA A 310 12.60 -0.27 9.12
N LEU A 311 12.51 -1.58 9.44
CA LEU A 311 12.75 -2.06 10.80
C LEU A 311 14.16 -1.70 11.25
N LYS A 312 15.17 -2.00 10.44
CA LYS A 312 16.56 -1.67 10.76
C LYS A 312 16.77 -0.17 10.97
N ILE A 313 16.15 0.67 10.14
CA ILE A 313 16.21 2.14 10.26
C ILE A 313 15.68 2.59 11.63
N VAL A 314 14.53 2.05 12.06
CA VAL A 314 13.96 2.36 13.38
C VAL A 314 14.87 1.89 14.52
N LEU A 315 15.41 0.67 14.43
CA LEU A 315 16.33 0.14 15.45
C LEU A 315 17.62 0.98 15.56
N ASP A 316 18.27 1.27 14.42
CA ASP A 316 19.47 2.10 14.38
C ASP A 316 19.21 3.52 14.92
N TYR A 317 18.05 4.09 14.58
CA TYR A 317 17.62 5.40 15.07
C TYR A 317 17.45 5.41 16.58
N MET A 318 16.71 4.43 17.12
CA MET A 318 16.44 4.35 18.56
C MET A 318 17.72 4.16 19.38
N HIS A 319 18.62 3.27 18.95
CA HIS A 319 19.92 3.12 19.59
C HIS A 319 20.76 4.40 19.51
N THR A 320 20.76 5.08 18.36
CA THR A 320 21.51 6.34 18.21
C THR A 320 20.98 7.41 19.16
N ILE A 321 19.66 7.59 19.26
CA ILE A 321 19.06 8.58 20.17
C ILE A 321 19.35 8.22 21.64
N GLU A 322 19.23 6.96 22.02
CA GLU A 322 19.56 6.51 23.38
C GLU A 322 21.04 6.79 23.71
N GLU A 323 21.97 6.48 22.79
CA GLU A 323 23.40 6.72 22.96
C GLU A 323 23.78 8.21 22.99
N THR A 324 23.17 9.04 22.14
CA THR A 324 23.58 10.45 21.98
C THR A 324 22.78 11.44 22.81
N GLU A 325 21.52 11.12 23.15
CA GLU A 325 20.57 12.04 23.81
C GLU A 325 19.99 11.48 25.11
N GLY A 326 20.20 10.19 25.41
CA GLY A 326 19.79 9.54 26.65
C GLY A 326 18.37 8.96 26.65
N GLU A 327 18.06 8.20 27.69
CA GLU A 327 16.82 7.40 27.82
C GLU A 327 15.53 8.22 27.71
N GLU A 328 15.49 9.43 28.27
CA GLU A 328 14.30 10.29 28.21
C GLU A 328 13.96 10.70 26.77
N LYS A 329 14.99 11.05 25.99
CA LYS A 329 14.86 11.44 24.59
C LYS A 329 14.54 10.24 23.71
N ALA A 330 15.09 9.06 24.02
CA ALA A 330 14.70 7.82 23.38
C ALA A 330 13.22 7.49 23.64
N ALA A 331 12.72 7.62 24.88
CA ALA A 331 11.32 7.38 25.20
C ALA A 331 10.36 8.39 24.52
N GLU A 332 10.77 9.64 24.34
CA GLU A 332 10.06 10.62 23.51
C GLU A 332 10.03 10.19 22.04
N ALA A 333 11.20 9.87 21.47
CA ALA A 333 11.34 9.43 20.09
C ALA A 333 10.50 8.18 19.80
N TRP A 334 10.46 7.22 20.71
CA TRP A 334 9.66 5.99 20.58
C TRP A 334 8.17 6.29 20.44
N ARG A 335 7.60 7.14 21.30
CA ARG A 335 6.18 7.54 21.23
C ARG A 335 5.84 8.21 19.89
N ARG A 336 6.79 8.97 19.35
CA ARG A 336 6.63 9.66 18.06
C ARG A 336 6.71 8.69 16.88
N ILE A 337 7.59 7.68 16.95
CA ILE A 337 7.59 6.56 15.99
C ILE A 337 6.25 5.82 16.02
N GLN A 338 5.71 5.55 17.21
CA GLN A 338 4.40 4.92 17.35
C GLN A 338 3.28 5.76 16.72
N ALA A 339 3.29 7.09 16.92
CA ALA A 339 2.32 7.99 16.30
C ALA A 339 2.38 7.97 14.76
N GLY A 340 3.58 7.99 14.18
CA GLY A 340 3.77 7.86 12.74
C GLY A 340 3.27 6.52 12.19
N PHE A 341 3.59 5.42 12.89
CA PHE A 341 3.14 4.07 12.54
C PHE A 341 1.60 3.98 12.55
N LEU A 342 0.96 4.46 13.62
CA LEU A 342 -0.50 4.49 13.75
C LEU A 342 -1.15 5.37 12.68
N MET A 343 -0.52 6.48 12.30
CA MET A 343 -1.05 7.35 11.26
C MET A 343 -1.11 6.63 9.90
N SER A 344 -0.06 5.89 9.54
CA SER A 344 -0.08 5.05 8.34
C SER A 344 -1.14 3.94 8.44
N GLU A 345 -1.23 3.27 9.60
CA GLU A 345 -2.21 2.20 9.87
C GLU A 345 -3.66 2.67 9.81
N MET A 346 -3.94 3.89 10.27
CA MET A 346 -5.26 4.51 10.21
C MET A 346 -5.81 4.57 8.78
N PHE A 347 -4.94 4.70 7.78
CA PHE A 347 -5.30 4.82 6.37
C PHE A 347 -5.37 3.49 5.61
N ASP A 348 -4.84 2.39 6.16
CA ASP A 348 -4.83 1.07 5.54
C ASP A 348 -6.10 0.22 5.85
N ARG A 349 -7.00 0.69 6.71
CA ARG A 349 -8.14 -0.08 7.28
C ARG A 349 -8.89 -0.99 6.27
N PRO A 350 -8.78 -2.33 6.39
CA PRO A 350 -9.76 -3.28 5.88
C PRO A 350 -10.62 -3.85 7.04
N GLU A 351 -11.87 -4.24 6.78
CA GLU A 351 -12.76 -4.83 7.79
C GLU A 351 -12.12 -6.04 8.52
N ALA A 352 -12.10 -5.96 9.85
CA ALA A 352 -11.37 -6.87 10.72
C ALA A 352 -12.05 -8.23 10.90
N LYS A 353 -11.31 -9.32 10.66
CA LYS A 353 -11.50 -10.62 11.34
C LYS A 353 -10.16 -11.17 11.80
N LYS A 354 -10.20 -11.80 12.98
CA LYS A 354 -9.05 -12.19 13.81
C LYS A 354 -8.37 -13.48 13.32
N SER A 355 -7.06 -13.58 13.53
CA SER A 355 -6.35 -14.88 13.62
C SER A 355 -5.12 -14.81 14.55
N THR A 356 -4.60 -15.98 14.92
CA THR A 356 -3.75 -16.37 16.07
C THR A 356 -2.34 -16.87 15.67
N SER A 357 -1.37 -16.88 16.60
CA SER A 357 0.08 -17.03 16.35
C SER A 357 0.74 -18.34 16.87
N TYR A 358 1.93 -18.70 16.33
CA TYR A 358 2.94 -19.58 16.97
C TYR A 358 4.37 -19.41 16.37
N ARG A 359 5.43 -19.80 17.11
CA ARG A 359 6.90 -19.54 16.90
C ARG A 359 7.73 -20.80 16.54
N SER A 360 8.95 -20.62 16.01
CA SER A 360 9.99 -21.69 15.87
C SER A 360 11.43 -21.15 16.01
N THR A 361 12.39 -22.04 16.37
CA THR A 361 13.82 -21.82 16.69
C THR A 361 14.74 -22.73 15.85
N GLY A 362 16.01 -22.32 15.65
CA GLY A 362 16.94 -22.92 14.66
C GLY A 362 18.27 -23.48 15.19
N SER A 363 19.14 -23.92 14.27
CA SER A 363 20.64 -23.92 14.35
C SER A 363 21.29 -24.26 12.97
N GLN A 364 22.63 -24.39 12.90
CA GLN A 364 23.57 -23.93 11.85
C GLN A 364 24.27 -25.01 10.96
N LEU A 365 24.71 -24.61 9.74
CA LEU A 365 25.60 -25.37 8.81
C LEU A 365 26.59 -24.45 8.00
N THR A 366 27.42 -25.04 7.12
CA THR A 366 28.75 -24.62 6.54
C THR A 366 28.82 -23.80 5.20
N PRO A 367 29.90 -23.03 4.92
CA PRO A 367 29.88 -21.67 4.31
C PRO A 367 29.36 -21.40 2.88
N ILE A 368 29.55 -22.25 1.85
CA ILE A 368 29.19 -21.89 0.44
C ILE A 368 27.83 -22.44 0.03
N GLU A 369 27.57 -23.71 0.36
CA GLU A 369 26.21 -24.26 0.29
C GLU A 369 25.32 -23.56 1.32
N SER A 370 25.87 -23.16 2.48
CA SER A 370 25.16 -22.32 3.42
C SER A 370 24.73 -21.00 2.86
N GLU A 371 25.42 -20.36 1.93
CA GLU A 371 25.00 -19.02 1.51
C GLU A 371 23.74 -19.09 0.62
N VAL A 372 23.74 -20.00 -0.37
CA VAL A 372 22.55 -20.24 -1.20
C VAL A 372 21.41 -20.82 -0.36
N ILE A 373 21.70 -21.79 0.51
CA ILE A 373 20.69 -22.35 1.43
C ILE A 373 20.20 -21.31 2.43
N ARG A 374 21.06 -20.43 2.95
CA ARG A 374 20.70 -19.33 3.86
C ARG A 374 19.78 -18.37 3.14
N ILE A 375 20.11 -17.95 1.93
CA ILE A 375 19.25 -17.10 1.09
C ILE A 375 17.88 -17.78 0.94
N PHE A 376 17.82 -19.01 0.43
CA PHE A 376 16.54 -19.70 0.25
C PHE A 376 15.79 -19.95 1.56
N LYS A 377 16.47 -20.22 2.68
CA LYS A 377 15.88 -20.40 4.00
C LYS A 377 15.27 -19.11 4.55
N SER A 378 16.00 -18.00 4.42
CA SER A 378 15.55 -16.67 4.82
C SER A 378 14.32 -16.26 4.01
N LYS A 379 14.37 -16.44 2.68
CA LYS A 379 13.24 -16.20 1.78
C LYS A 379 12.07 -17.13 2.06
N ALA A 380 12.31 -18.42 2.30
CA ALA A 380 11.26 -19.40 2.60
C ALA A 380 10.49 -19.00 3.87
N ALA A 381 11.20 -18.58 4.92
CA ALA A 381 10.58 -18.18 6.19
C ALA A 381 9.55 -17.05 6.03
N VAL A 382 9.80 -16.10 5.11
CA VAL A 382 8.91 -14.96 4.86
C VAL A 382 7.92 -15.17 3.70
N SER A 383 8.17 -16.13 2.81
CA SER A 383 7.38 -16.33 1.57
C SER A 383 6.62 -17.66 1.48
N GLN A 384 6.81 -18.59 2.43
CA GLN A 384 6.21 -19.94 2.41
C GLN A 384 4.71 -19.93 2.08
N ARG A 385 3.98 -19.01 2.72
CA ARG A 385 2.53 -18.89 2.62
C ARG A 385 2.10 -18.21 1.33
N LEU A 386 2.94 -17.36 0.75
CA LEU A 386 2.68 -16.66 -0.50
C LEU A 386 2.64 -17.64 -1.69
N HIS A 387 3.43 -18.71 -1.63
CA HIS A 387 3.55 -19.71 -2.69
C HIS A 387 2.45 -20.78 -2.68
N CYS A 388 1.50 -20.76 -1.73
CA CYS A 388 0.40 -21.74 -1.67
C CYS A 388 -0.49 -21.77 -2.93
N ALA A 389 -0.59 -20.65 -3.66
CA ALA A 389 -1.34 -20.54 -4.90
C ALA A 389 -0.53 -20.95 -6.16
N SER A 390 0.76 -21.27 -6.00
CA SER A 390 1.65 -21.63 -7.11
C SER A 390 1.31 -23.02 -7.67
N ARG A 391 1.25 -23.13 -9.01
CA ARG A 391 1.08 -24.42 -9.70
C ARG A 391 2.42 -25.11 -10.01
N VAL A 392 3.53 -24.49 -9.63
CA VAL A 392 4.87 -25.00 -9.92
C VAL A 392 5.16 -26.24 -9.07
N LYS A 393 5.63 -27.30 -9.73
CA LYS A 393 6.09 -28.53 -9.09
C LYS A 393 7.51 -28.84 -9.51
N MET A 394 8.34 -29.22 -8.55
CA MET A 394 9.70 -29.71 -8.77
C MET A 394 9.77 -31.14 -8.27
N LEU A 395 10.16 -32.07 -9.15
CA LEU A 395 10.15 -33.51 -8.87
C LEU A 395 8.82 -34.03 -8.29
N GLY A 396 7.68 -33.49 -8.75
CA GLY A 396 6.34 -33.92 -8.34
C GLY A 396 5.81 -33.29 -7.04
N LYS A 397 6.65 -32.62 -6.25
CA LYS A 397 6.29 -31.90 -5.02
C LYS A 397 6.05 -30.41 -5.33
N SER A 398 5.04 -29.77 -4.71
CA SER A 398 4.74 -28.35 -4.98
C SER A 398 5.80 -27.43 -4.37
N LEU A 399 5.94 -26.20 -4.89
CA LEU A 399 6.86 -25.23 -4.31
C LEU A 399 6.53 -24.92 -2.85
N ALA A 400 5.24 -24.84 -2.48
CA ALA A 400 4.83 -24.64 -1.09
C ALA A 400 5.26 -25.81 -0.19
N ASP A 401 5.09 -27.06 -0.65
CA ASP A 401 5.53 -28.23 0.13
C ASP A 401 7.07 -28.30 0.23
N TRP A 402 7.77 -27.81 -0.78
CA TRP A 402 9.22 -27.69 -0.75
C TRP A 402 9.68 -26.65 0.28
N LEU A 403 8.96 -25.53 0.43
CA LEU A 403 9.31 -24.43 1.33
C LEU A 403 8.68 -24.56 2.73
N ASP A 404 7.91 -25.61 2.99
CA ASP A 404 7.31 -25.92 4.29
C ASP A 404 8.42 -26.14 5.36
N PRO A 405 8.44 -25.39 6.49
CA PRO A 405 9.45 -25.53 7.53
C PRO A 405 9.56 -26.92 8.11
N ALA A 406 8.46 -27.69 8.14
CA ALA A 406 8.49 -29.08 8.61
C ALA A 406 9.22 -30.01 7.62
N SER A 407 9.22 -29.64 6.34
CA SER A 407 9.86 -30.37 5.24
C SER A 407 11.25 -29.82 4.86
N PHE A 408 11.57 -28.59 5.25
CA PHE A 408 12.82 -27.88 4.91
C PHE A 408 13.91 -28.09 5.98
N THR A 409 14.07 -29.32 6.43
CA THR A 409 15.17 -29.77 7.30
C THR A 409 16.53 -29.68 6.56
N GLU A 410 17.66 -29.98 7.19
CA GLU A 410 18.97 -30.00 6.48
C GLU A 410 18.94 -30.95 5.26
N ASP A 411 18.44 -32.18 5.45
CA ASP A 411 18.24 -33.13 4.35
C ASP A 411 17.22 -32.60 3.33
N GLY A 412 16.17 -31.93 3.79
CA GLY A 412 15.16 -31.28 2.95
C GLY A 412 15.71 -30.13 2.11
N GLN A 413 16.65 -29.35 2.64
CA GLN A 413 17.34 -28.24 1.98
C GLN A 413 18.28 -28.76 0.89
N ILE A 414 19.07 -29.78 1.19
CA ILE A 414 19.93 -30.45 0.20
C ILE A 414 19.06 -31.06 -0.91
N ALA A 415 17.99 -31.75 -0.54
CA ALA A 415 17.03 -32.31 -1.50
C ALA A 415 16.33 -31.23 -2.33
N PHE A 416 16.04 -30.07 -1.74
CA PHE A 416 15.47 -28.93 -2.45
C PHE A 416 16.43 -28.35 -3.48
N VAL A 417 17.69 -28.12 -3.10
CA VAL A 417 18.71 -27.59 -4.02
C VAL A 417 18.99 -28.58 -5.16
N ASP A 418 19.06 -29.89 -4.87
CA ASP A 418 19.17 -30.92 -5.90
C ASP A 418 17.93 -30.95 -6.81
N ALA A 419 16.72 -30.91 -6.25
CA ALA A 419 15.48 -30.88 -7.02
C ALA A 419 15.38 -29.63 -7.92
N LEU A 420 15.79 -28.49 -7.38
CA LEU A 420 15.80 -27.20 -8.06
C LEU A 420 16.84 -27.21 -9.21
N SER A 421 18.05 -27.73 -8.98
CA SER A 421 19.10 -27.87 -10.01
C SER A 421 18.67 -28.73 -11.21
N ARG A 422 17.79 -29.71 -10.98
CA ARG A 422 17.27 -30.64 -11.99
C ARG A 422 15.93 -30.18 -12.58
N ALA A 423 15.37 -29.07 -12.11
CA ALA A 423 14.07 -28.59 -12.53
C ALA A 423 14.15 -27.85 -13.88
N THR A 424 14.34 -28.55 -14.99
CA THR A 424 14.22 -27.94 -16.33
C THR A 424 12.75 -27.61 -16.63
N PRO A 425 12.41 -26.41 -17.16
CA PRO A 425 13.28 -25.30 -17.60
C PRO A 425 13.50 -24.18 -16.56
N TRP A 426 13.21 -24.43 -15.28
CA TRP A 426 13.44 -23.45 -14.20
C TRP A 426 14.91 -23.16 -13.97
N ILE A 427 15.73 -24.19 -13.98
CA ILE A 427 17.20 -24.11 -14.00
C ILE A 427 17.73 -24.77 -15.25
N GLN A 428 18.63 -24.06 -15.92
CA GLN A 428 19.41 -24.52 -17.05
C GLN A 428 20.89 -24.31 -16.71
N ALA A 429 21.54 -25.38 -16.25
CA ALA A 429 22.99 -25.43 -16.09
C ALA A 429 23.67 -25.08 -17.42
N GLY A 430 24.74 -24.30 -17.38
CA GLY A 430 25.42 -23.73 -18.54
C GLY A 430 25.00 -22.31 -18.88
N ASP A 431 23.77 -21.92 -18.52
CA ASP A 431 23.10 -20.74 -19.07
C ASP A 431 22.06 -20.16 -18.09
N SER A 432 22.55 -19.51 -17.05
CA SER A 432 21.72 -18.84 -16.05
C SER A 432 20.74 -17.81 -16.65
N LYS A 433 21.07 -17.15 -17.77
CA LYS A 433 20.16 -16.19 -18.45
C LYS A 433 18.95 -16.87 -19.07
N SER A 434 19.11 -18.10 -19.54
CA SER A 434 18.01 -18.91 -20.07
C SER A 434 17.14 -19.57 -19.00
N SER A 435 17.63 -19.63 -17.74
CA SER A 435 16.91 -20.22 -16.61
C SER A 435 15.66 -19.39 -16.27
N ARG A 436 14.47 -20.01 -16.31
CA ARG A 436 13.23 -19.29 -16.00
C ARG A 436 13.22 -18.71 -14.58
N PHE A 437 13.90 -19.34 -13.62
CA PHE A 437 14.03 -18.83 -12.26
C PHE A 437 14.74 -17.46 -12.24
N ILE A 438 15.88 -17.34 -12.92
CA ILE A 438 16.63 -16.07 -13.04
C ILE A 438 15.77 -15.01 -13.73
N GLN A 439 15.00 -15.39 -14.75
CA GLN A 439 14.05 -14.48 -15.40
C GLN A 439 12.91 -14.02 -14.47
N GLN A 440 12.47 -14.87 -13.52
CA GLN A 440 11.44 -14.48 -12.55
C GLN A 440 11.94 -13.50 -11.49
N ILE A 441 13.20 -13.61 -11.05
CA ILE A 441 13.78 -12.71 -10.04
C ILE A 441 14.41 -11.44 -10.65
N SER A 442 14.54 -11.40 -11.98
CA SER A 442 14.98 -10.23 -12.74
C SER A 442 13.83 -9.26 -13.05
N TRP A 443 14.15 -8.05 -13.52
CA TRP A 443 13.16 -7.03 -13.92
C TRP A 443 12.09 -7.60 -14.88
N LYS A 444 10.82 -7.19 -14.68
CA LYS A 444 9.61 -7.72 -15.34
C LYS A 444 9.23 -9.17 -14.95
N GLY A 445 10.06 -9.85 -14.17
CA GLY A 445 9.75 -11.15 -13.57
C GLY A 445 8.73 -11.06 -12.43
N GLN A 446 8.10 -12.19 -12.09
CA GLN A 446 7.06 -12.24 -11.04
C GLN A 446 7.61 -12.08 -9.61
N MET A 447 8.92 -12.21 -9.43
CA MET A 447 9.63 -12.19 -8.14
C MET A 447 10.71 -11.10 -8.11
N PHE A 448 10.65 -10.10 -8.99
CA PHE A 448 11.57 -8.97 -8.98
C PHE A 448 11.54 -8.25 -7.62
N GLY A 449 12.70 -7.99 -7.02
CA GLY A 449 12.82 -7.36 -5.70
C GLY A 449 12.77 -8.34 -4.52
N ALA A 450 12.40 -9.60 -4.74
CA ALA A 450 12.37 -10.61 -3.68
C ALA A 450 13.79 -10.97 -3.16
N PHE A 451 14.81 -10.73 -3.98
CA PHE A 451 16.22 -10.95 -3.66
C PHE A 451 16.99 -9.66 -3.89
N THR A 452 17.96 -9.37 -3.02
CA THR A 452 18.89 -8.26 -3.23
C THR A 452 19.75 -8.50 -4.49
N HIS A 453 20.34 -7.44 -5.04
CA HIS A 453 21.27 -7.58 -6.17
C HIS A 453 22.42 -8.54 -5.88
N VAL A 454 22.95 -8.52 -4.65
CA VAL A 454 24.01 -9.42 -4.21
C VAL A 454 23.52 -10.88 -4.18
N GLU A 455 22.32 -11.12 -3.64
CA GLU A 455 21.73 -12.46 -3.62
C GLU A 455 21.49 -13.01 -5.03
N VAL A 456 21.03 -12.17 -5.97
CA VAL A 456 20.87 -12.57 -7.38
C VAL A 456 22.21 -12.92 -8.01
N GLU A 457 23.28 -12.15 -7.76
CA GLU A 457 24.62 -12.48 -8.24
C GLU A 457 25.13 -13.82 -7.69
N GLU A 458 24.97 -14.05 -6.39
CA GLU A 458 25.40 -15.28 -5.72
C GLU A 458 24.64 -16.51 -6.25
N ILE A 459 23.31 -16.40 -6.44
CA ILE A 459 22.49 -17.45 -7.06
C ILE A 459 22.97 -17.72 -8.50
N THR A 460 23.24 -16.66 -9.26
CA THR A 460 23.65 -16.76 -10.67
C THR A 460 25.02 -17.44 -10.83
N ARG A 461 25.90 -17.33 -9.83
CA ARG A 461 27.24 -17.94 -9.79
C ARG A 461 27.26 -19.39 -9.27
N TYR A 462 26.15 -19.89 -8.72
CA TYR A 462 26.11 -21.23 -8.14
C TYR A 462 26.31 -22.30 -9.23
N PRO A 463 27.15 -23.35 -9.02
CA PRO A 463 27.53 -24.31 -10.07
C PRO A 463 26.39 -25.09 -10.74
N ALA A 464 25.20 -25.15 -10.13
CA ALA A 464 24.01 -25.71 -10.78
C ALA A 464 23.34 -24.75 -11.79
N PHE A 465 23.66 -23.46 -11.74
CA PHE A 465 23.24 -22.42 -12.70
C PHE A 465 24.35 -22.07 -13.71
N LEU A 466 25.59 -22.53 -13.48
CA LEU A 466 26.74 -22.40 -14.39
C LEU A 466 26.83 -23.50 -15.42
#